data_AF-A0A1K2ISY5-F1
#
_entry.id   AF-A0A1K2ISY5-F1
#
_cell.length_a   1.000
_cell.length_b   1.000
_cell.length_c   1.000
_cell.angle_alpha   90.00
_cell.angle_beta   90.00
_cell.angle_gamma   90.00
#
_symmetry.space_group_name_H-M   'P 1'
#
loop_
_entity.id
_entity.type
_entity.pdbx_description
1 polymer ?
#
loop_
_entity_poly.entity_id
_entity_poly.type
_entity_poly.pdbx_seq_one_letter_code
_entity_poly.pdbx_strand_id
1 'polypeptide(L)' 'MLQIALPILFIIFGIFLKKTNNPGFRSSKKFAIMFIILGISTLVARFITLYLKSK' A
#
# COMPACT_ATOMS: atom_id res chain seq x y z
N MET A 1 -6.84 13.32 6.60
CA MET A 1 -6.95 11.98 7.21
C MET A 1 -7.03 10.86 6.17
N LEU A 2 -7.92 10.95 5.17
CA LEU A 2 -8.07 9.91 4.13
C LEU A 2 -6.78 9.62 3.31
N GLN A 3 -5.98 10.66 3.04
CA GLN A 3 -4.77 10.58 2.19
C GLN A 3 -3.61 9.77 2.80
N ILE A 4 -3.66 9.45 4.10
CA ILE A 4 -2.67 8.60 4.78
C ILE A 4 -3.28 7.25 5.15
N ALA A 5 -4.56 7.23 5.56
CA ALA A 5 -5.26 6.00 5.88
C ALA A 5 -5.36 5.05 4.67
N LEU A 6 -5.61 5.58 3.48
CA LEU A 6 -5.74 4.79 2.25
C LEU A 6 -4.45 4.05 1.84
N PRO A 7 -3.27 4.71 1.75
CA PRO A 7 -2.05 3.99 1.43
C PRO A 7 -1.61 3.00 2.53
N ILE A 8 -1.90 3.30 3.80
CA ILE A 8 -1.70 2.34 4.90
C ILE A 8 -2.59 1.10 4.69
N LEU A 9 -3.86 1.28 4.34
CA LEU A 9 -4.79 0.18 4.05
C LEU A 9 -4.29 -0.68 2.87
N PHE A 10 -3.77 -0.06 1.81
CA PHE A 10 -3.21 -0.80 0.67
C PHE A 10 -1.98 -1.64 1.05
N ILE A 11 -1.09 -1.11 1.89
CA ILE A 11 0.07 -1.86 2.38
C ILE A 11 -0.39 -3.05 3.23
N ILE A 12 -1.29 -2.82 4.20
CA ILE A 12 -1.81 -3.86 5.08
C ILE A 12 -2.52 -4.95 4.27
N PHE A 13 -3.36 -4.55 3.31
CA PHE A 13 -4.08 -5.48 2.44
C PHE A 13 -3.14 -6.25 1.51
N GLY A 14 -2.12 -5.61 0.97
CA GLY A 14 -1.08 -6.26 0.17
C GLY A 14 -0.27 -7.28 0.99
N ILE A 15 0.11 -6.95 2.23
CA ILE A 15 0.78 -7.88 3.15
C ILE A 15 -0.16 -9.05 3.49
N PHE A 16 -1.43 -8.78 3.77
CA PHE A 16 -2.44 -9.80 4.04
C PHE A 16 -2.60 -10.77 2.85
N LEU A 17 -2.71 -10.25 1.62
CA LEU A 17 -2.78 -11.06 0.40
C LEU A 17 -1.51 -11.90 0.20
N LYS A 18 -0.34 -11.38 0.56
CA LYS A 18 0.92 -12.15 0.47
C LYS A 18 0.96 -13.29 1.50
N LYS A 19 0.46 -13.05 2.72
CA LYS A 19 0.50 -13.99 3.85
C LYS A 19 -0.62 -15.04 3.83
N THR A 20 -1.79 -14.72 3.28
CA THR A 20 -2.92 -15.66 3.25
C THR A 20 -2.60 -16.89 2.40
N ASN A 21 -3.00 -18.09 2.85
CA ASN A 21 -2.81 -19.34 2.10
C ASN A 21 -4.12 -19.95 1.60
N ASN A 22 -5.21 -19.19 1.69
CA ASN A 22 -6.50 -19.63 1.21
C ASN A 22 -6.49 -19.76 -0.34
N PRO A 23 -6.87 -20.93 -0.90
CA PRO A 23 -6.88 -21.17 -2.35
C PRO A 23 -7.72 -20.16 -3.14
N GLY A 24 -8.75 -19.56 -2.55
CA GLY A 24 -9.56 -18.52 -3.18
C GLY A 24 -8.77 -17.24 -3.55
N PHE A 25 -7.64 -16.99 -2.89
CA PHE A 25 -6.80 -15.81 -3.14
C PHE A 25 -5.54 -16.12 -3.97
N ARG A 26 -5.42 -17.33 -4.53
CA ARG A 26 -4.24 -17.75 -5.30
C ARG A 26 -3.97 -16.86 -6.52
N SER A 27 -5.03 -16.41 -7.21
CA SER A 27 -4.91 -15.44 -8.31
C SER A 27 -4.53 -14.04 -7.80
N SER A 28 -5.16 -13.61 -6.70
CA SER A 28 -4.97 -12.29 -6.08
C SER A 28 -3.58 -12.08 -5.46
N LYS A 29 -2.86 -13.15 -5.12
CA LYS A 29 -1.47 -13.09 -4.61
C LYS A 29 -0.52 -12.35 -5.54
N LYS A 30 -0.73 -12.42 -6.86
CA LYS A 30 0.11 -11.71 -7.84
C LYS A 30 -0.03 -10.19 -7.71
N PHE A 31 -1.20 -9.70 -7.30
CA PHE A 31 -1.48 -8.29 -7.08
C PHE A 31 -1.01 -7.79 -5.70
N ALA A 32 -0.67 -8.69 -4.78
CA ALA A 32 -0.17 -8.32 -3.45
C ALA A 32 1.02 -7.37 -3.52
N ILE A 33 1.98 -7.68 -4.39
CA ILE A 33 3.16 -6.84 -4.64
C ILE A 33 2.77 -5.46 -5.20
N MET A 34 1.77 -5.41 -6.07
CA MET A 34 1.30 -4.17 -6.69
C MET A 34 0.65 -3.24 -5.65
N PHE A 35 -0.18 -3.78 -4.76
CA PHE A 35 -0.78 -3.02 -3.66
C PHE A 35 0.26 -2.49 -2.67
N ILE A 36 1.29 -3.29 -2.34
CA ILE A 36 2.38 -2.86 -1.45
C ILE A 36 3.16 -1.71 -2.09
N ILE A 37 3.58 -1.86 -3.36
CA ILE A 37 4.33 -0.82 -4.07
C ILE A 37 3.49 0.47 -4.19
N LEU A 38 2.21 0.35 -4.53
CA LEU A 38 1.31 1.49 -4.64
C LEU A 38 1.20 2.24 -3.31
N GLY A 39 0.96 1.54 -2.21
CA GLY A 39 0.84 2.16 -0.90
C GLY A 39 2.14 2.83 -0.42
N ILE A 40 3.29 2.18 -0.65
CA ILE A 40 4.61 2.77 -0.31
C ILE A 40 4.89 4.01 -1.16
N SER A 41 4.69 3.93 -2.48
CA SER A 41 4.91 5.05 -3.40
C SER A 41 4.08 6.27 -3.01
N THR A 42 2.81 6.05 -2.65
CA THR A 42 1.90 7.12 -2.23
C THR A 42 2.33 7.75 -0.90
N LEU A 43 2.83 6.95 0.06
CA LEU A 43 3.40 7.47 1.31
C LEU A 43 4.66 8.29 1.06
N VAL A 44 5.56 7.82 0.20
CA VAL A 44 6.79 8.54 -0.15
C VAL A 44 6.45 9.87 -0.83
N ALA A 45 5.55 9.87 -1.81
CA ALA A 45 5.08 11.08 -2.47
C ALA A 45 4.49 12.08 -1.47
N ARG A 46 3.68 11.61 -0.51
CA ARG A 46 3.13 12.42 0.57
C ARG A 46 4.22 13.05 1.44
N PHE A 47 5.24 12.27 1.78
CA PHE A 47 6.36 12.71 2.59
C PHE A 47 7.18 13.79 1.88
N ILE A 48 7.43 13.60 0.58
CA ILE A 48 8.11 14.59 -0.27
C ILE A 48 7.28 15.88 -0.33
N THR A 49 5.97 15.80 -0.55
CA THR A 49 5.11 17.01 -0.59
C THR A 49 5.09 17.74 0.75
N LEU A 50 5.04 17.01 1.87
CA LEU A 50 5.11 17.62 3.21
C LEU A 50 6.44 18.34 3.43
N TYR A 51 7.55 17.70 3.05
CA TYR A 51 8.88 18.30 3.16
C TYR A 51 9.00 19.56 2.29
N LEU A 52 8.53 19.51 1.04
CA LEU A 52 8.56 20.66 0.13
C LEU A 52 7.66 21.80 0.59
N LYS A 53 6.49 21.50 1.18
CA LYS A 53 5.56 22.52 1.69
C LYS A 53 6.05 23.15 3.01
N SER A 54 6.92 22.46 3.74
CA SER A 54 7.51 22.96 5.00
C SER A 54 8.66 23.94 4.77
N LYS A 55 9.13 24.10 3.53
CA LYS A 55 10.19 25.02 3.12
C LYS A 55 9.59 26.21 2.39
#